data_AF-A0A962J3H6-F1
#
_entry.id   AF-A0A962J3H6-F1
#
_cell.length_a   1.000
_cell.length_b   1.000
_cell.length_c   1.000
_cell.angle_alpha   90.00
_cell.angle_beta   90.00
_cell.angle_gamma   90.00
#
_symmetry.space_group_name_H-M   'P 1'
#
loop_
_entity.id
_entity.type
_entity.pdbx_description
1 polymer ?
#
loop_
_entity_poly.entity_id
_entity_poly.type
_entity_poly.pdbx_seq_one_letter_code
_entity_poly.pdbx_strand_id
1 'polypeptide(L)' 'MEDQEELALKLAEYKSEHAALDEMIERALHSGQPVNLFHMQQLKKKKLWLKDMIQKLESALIDDIIA' A
#
# COMPACT_ATOMS: atom_id res chain seq x y z
N MET A 1 5.90 -1.48 -23.76
CA MET A 1 4.73 -0.61 -23.49
C MET A 1 3.68 -1.35 -22.67
N GLU A 2 3.26 -2.57 -23.00
CA GLU A 2 2.35 -3.37 -22.14
C GLU A 2 2.87 -3.53 -20.70
N ASP A 3 4.18 -3.77 -20.52
CA ASP A 3 4.77 -3.89 -19.18
C ASP A 3 4.65 -2.62 -18.32
N GLN A 4 4.74 -1.43 -18.92
CA GLN A 4 4.62 -0.16 -18.19
C GLN A 4 3.19 0.11 -17.76
N GLU A 5 2.23 -0.16 -18.64
CA GLU A 5 0.80 -0.02 -18.32
C GLU A 5 0.39 -1.01 -17.22
N GLU A 6 0.88 -2.25 -17.27
CA GLU A 6 0.67 -3.22 -16.20
C GLU A 6 1.27 -2.78 -14.86
N LEU A 7 2.50 -2.25 -14.87
CA LEU A 7 3.16 -1.73 -13.67
C LEU A 7 2.40 -0.53 -13.10
N ALA A 8 1.91 0.37 -13.95
CA ALA A 8 1.11 1.52 -13.54
C ALA A 8 -0.24 1.11 -12.94
N LEU A 9 -0.90 0.10 -13.52
CA LEU A 9 -2.14 -0.47 -12.98
C LEU A 9 -1.91 -1.10 -11.61
N LYS A 10 -0.89 -1.96 -11.47
CA LYS A 10 -0.52 -2.56 -10.17
C LYS A 10 -0.15 -1.50 -9.13
N LEU A 11 0.55 -0.44 -9.54
CA LEU A 11 0.88 0.68 -8.67
C LEU A 11 -0.39 1.39 -8.17
N ALA A 12 -1.35 1.65 -9.05
CA ALA A 12 -2.62 2.27 -8.68
C ALA A 12 -3.42 1.38 -7.71
N GLU A 13 -3.46 0.07 -7.96
CA GLU A 13 -4.09 -0.91 -7.07
C GLU A 13 -3.45 -0.89 -5.67
N TYR A 14 -2.12 -1.00 -5.59
CA TYR A 14 -1.42 -0.99 -4.31
C TYR A 14 -1.57 0.33 -3.56
N LYS A 15 -1.59 1.48 -4.27
CA LYS A 15 -1.88 2.79 -3.66
C LYS A 15 -3.29 2.84 -3.07
N SER A 16 -4.28 2.34 -3.80
CA SER A 16 -5.67 2.27 -3.33
C SER A 16 -5.79 1.37 -2.10
N GLU A 17 -5.19 0.18 -2.13
CA GLU A 17 -5.22 -0.76 -1.02
C GLU A 17 -4.48 -0.22 0.21
N HIS A 18 -3.36 0.48 0.01
CA HIS A 18 -2.62 1.13 1.08
C HIS A 18 -3.46 2.22 1.75
N ALA A 19 -4.17 3.06 0.96
CA ALA A 19 -5.06 4.09 1.50
C ALA A 19 -6.24 3.47 2.28
N ALA A 20 -6.84 2.40 1.76
CA ALA A 20 -7.91 1.68 2.45
C ALA A 20 -7.46 1.09 3.79
N LEU A 21 -6.26 0.50 3.85
CA LEU A 21 -5.69 0.01 5.11
C LEU A 21 -5.43 1.14 6.10
N ASP A 22 -5.05 2.32 5.62
CA ASP A 22 -4.85 3.47 6.49
C ASP A 22 -6.14 3.90 7.17
N GLU A 23 -7.22 4.04 6.39
CA GLU A 23 -8.53 4.34 6.96
C GLU A 23 -9.01 3.24 7.92
N MET A 24 -8.73 1.96 7.64
CA MET A 24 -9.08 0.87 8.55
C MET A 24 -8.33 0.97 9.88
N ILE A 25 -7.05 1.32 9.84
CA ILE A 25 -6.23 1.54 11.04
C ILE A 25 -6.76 2.74 11.82
N GLU A 26 -7.04 3.86 11.16
CA GLU A 26 -7.61 5.05 11.81
C GLU A 26 -8.97 4.74 12.45
N ARG A 27 -9.89 4.11 11.71
CA ARG A 27 -11.18 3.68 12.26
C ARG A 27 -11.02 2.78 13.48
N ALA A 28 -10.10 1.81 13.44
CA ALA A 28 -9.84 0.94 14.56
C ALA A 28 -9.35 1.72 15.80
N LEU A 29 -8.47 2.71 15.61
CA LEU A 29 -7.94 3.56 16.68
C LEU A 29 -8.99 4.52 17.26
N HIS A 30 -9.90 5.03 16.44
CA HIS A 30 -10.93 6.00 16.84
C HIS A 30 -12.26 5.38 17.28
N SER A 31 -12.47 4.08 17.08
CA SER A 31 -13.73 3.39 17.40
C SER A 31 -14.10 3.34 18.88
N GLY A 32 -13.17 3.65 19.79
CA GLY A 32 -13.36 3.55 21.25
C GLY A 32 -13.54 2.11 21.76
N GLN A 33 -13.46 1.11 20.88
CA GLN A 33 -13.49 -0.31 21.23
C GLN A 33 -12.09 -0.82 21.59
N PRO A 34 -11.98 -1.87 22.43
CA PRO A 34 -10.71 -2.53 22.67
C PRO A 34 -10.08 -2.98 21.36
N VAL A 35 -8.93 -2.41 21.02
CA VAL A 35 -8.20 -2.76 19.80
C VAL A 35 -7.55 -4.13 19.98
N ASN A 36 -7.86 -5.07 19.10
CA ASN A 36 -7.11 -6.31 19.01
C ASN A 36 -5.68 -6.01 18.50
N LEU A 37 -4.70 -6.08 19.40
CA LEU A 37 -3.30 -5.75 19.10
C LEU A 37 -2.70 -6.63 17.99
N PHE A 38 -3.08 -7.92 17.93
CA PHE A 38 -2.60 -8.82 16.88
C PHE A 38 -3.16 -8.41 15.51
N HIS A 39 -4.46 -8.09 15.45
CA HIS A 39 -5.08 -7.58 14.22
C HIS A 39 -4.45 -6.26 13.77
N MET A 40 -4.22 -5.34 14.70
CA MET A 40 -3.55 -4.06 14.43
C MET A 40 -2.11 -4.26 13.90
N GLN A 41 -1.36 -5.21 14.46
CA GLN A 41 -0.02 -5.55 13.97
C GLN A 41 -0.06 -6.11 12.53
N GLN A 42 -1.03 -6.97 12.21
CA GLN A 42 -1.21 -7.49 10.85
C GLN A 42 -1.53 -6.37 9.85
N LEU A 43 -2.45 -5.46 10.20
CA LEU A 43 -2.78 -4.31 9.34
C LEU A 43 -1.56 -3.43 9.07
N LYS A 44 -0.81 -3.08 10.13
CA LYS A 44 0.41 -2.28 10.00
C LYS A 44 1.49 -2.97 9.18
N LYS A 45 1.66 -4.29 9.35
CA LYS A 45 2.62 -5.09 8.57
C LYS A 45 2.24 -5.12 7.08
N LYS A 46 0.95 -5.30 6.79
CA LYS A 46 0.44 -5.27 5.40
C LYS A 46 0.61 -3.89 4.78
N LYS A 47 0.30 -2.83 5.53
CA LYS A 47 0.54 -1.44 5.11
C LYS A 47 2.01 -1.19 4.77
N LEU A 48 2.94 -1.63 5.63
CA LEU A 48 4.37 -1.48 5.38
C LEU A 48 4.81 -2.22 4.12
N TRP A 49 4.35 -3.45 3.93
CA TRP A 49 4.65 -4.22 2.72
C TRP A 49 4.15 -3.54 1.45
N LEU A 50 2.91 -3.02 1.44
CA LEU A 50 2.38 -2.26 0.30
C LEU A 50 3.19 -1.01 0.02
N LYS A 51 3.60 -0.27 1.06
CA LYS A 51 4.48 0.90 0.90
C LYS A 51 5.79 0.51 0.22
N ASP A 52 6.42 -0.59 0.66
CA ASP A 52 7.67 -1.06 0.06
C ASP A 52 7.46 -1.49 -1.41
N MET A 53 6.33 -2.10 -1.75
CA MET A 53 6.03 -2.49 -3.13
C MET A 53 5.73 -1.27 -4.02
N ILE A 54 4.98 -0.29 -3.51
CA ILE A 54 4.72 0.99 -4.18
C ILE A 54 6.06 1.65 -4.54
N GLN A 55 6.98 1.76 -3.57
CA GLN A 55 8.29 2.36 -3.81
C GLN A 55 9.10 1.61 -4.87
N LYS A 56 9.10 0.26 -4.85
CA LYS A 56 9.79 -0.53 -5.87
C LYS A 56 9.19 -0.34 -7.27
N LEU A 57 7.87 -0.30 -7.38
CA LEU A 57 7.18 -0.08 -8.64
C LEU A 57 7.40 1.34 -9.17
N GLU A 58 7.37 2.35 -8.28
CA GLU A 58 7.69 3.74 -8.63
C GLU A 58 9.14 3.87 -9.12
N SER A 59 10.10 3.24 -8.44
CA SER A 59 11.49 3.23 -8.89
C SER A 59 11.65 2.56 -10.25
N ALA A 60 11.02 1.40 -10.47
CA ALA A 60 11.10 0.70 -11.76
C ALA A 60 10.49 1.52 -12.92
N LEU A 61 9.37 2.21 -12.67
CA LEU A 61 8.75 3.10 -13.66
C LEU A 61 9.61 4.34 -13.92
N ILE A 62 10.26 4.92 -12.90
CA ILE A 62 11.16 6.07 -13.07
C ILE A 62 12.39 5.68 -13.88
N ASP A 63 13.01 4.54 -13.57
CA ASP A 63 14.20 4.05 -14.28
C ASP A 63 13.89 3.82 -15.77
N ASP A 64 12.71 3.29 -16.09
CA ASP A 64 12.27 3.03 -17.47
C ASP A 64 11.85 4.31 -18.24
N ILE A 65 11.54 5.41 -17.55
CA ILE A 65 11.28 6.73 -18.19
C ILE A 65 12.61 7.44 -18.55
N ILE A 66 13.68 7.16 -17.82
CA ILE A 66 14.98 7.85 -17.94
C ILE A 66 16.01 7.04 -18.75
N ALA A 67 15.78 5.73 -18.92
CA ALA A 67 16.58 4.83 -19.77
C ALA A 67 16.40 5.12 -21.26
#